data_AF-A0A4Q2XV67-F1
#
_entry.id   AF-A0A4Q2XV67-F1
#
_cell.length_a   1.000
_cell.length_b   1.000
_cell.length_c   1.000
_cell.angle_alpha   90.00
_cell.angle_beta   90.00
_cell.angle_gamma   90.00
#
_symmetry.space_group_name_H-M   'P 1'
#
loop_
_entity.id
_entity.type
_entity.pdbx_description
1 polymer ?
#
loop_
_entity_poly.entity_id
_entity_poly.type
_entity_poly.pdbx_seq_one_letter_code
_entity_poly.pdbx_strand_id
1 'polypeptide(L)'
;ATGVNGDQADNSAHQSGAAYIFTVADYEYSLLTTAVNGTVTGAGEYAFGTTATLTATPDAGYVFTGWTGDAGGTDNPLPVLMDSDRTIGAVFGPDSSDADGDGLSAYLERVVYGTNPLLADTDGDSLSDKGEVEITLTNPLVNDSDGDWVLDADEDPDGDGFTNGQELTLFLTDPNSGADCFTTALEYTASAHSLTFATVAGRTYQVERALKPGDPAAWSERFSFIASGGAVTVPLGPPSSTRWFYRVRVSLN
;
A
#
# COMPACT_ATOMS: atom_id res chain seq x y z
N ALA A 1 12.66 -62.61 -7.22
CA ALA A 1 11.23 -62.98 -7.19
C ALA A 1 11.06 -64.27 -6.40
N THR A 2 10.68 -64.17 -5.14
CA THR A 2 10.18 -65.31 -4.36
C THR A 2 8.72 -65.50 -4.74
N GLY A 3 8.43 -66.51 -5.56
CA GLY A 3 7.05 -66.83 -5.92
C GLY A 3 6.27 -67.25 -4.66
N VAL A 4 5.05 -66.74 -4.49
CA VAL A 4 4.14 -67.23 -3.44
C VAL A 4 3.48 -68.50 -3.97
N ASN A 5 3.81 -69.66 -3.38
CA ASN A 5 3.18 -70.97 -3.61
C ASN A 5 3.26 -71.59 -5.03
N GLY A 6 4.28 -71.27 -5.83
CA GLY A 6 4.50 -71.91 -7.14
C GLY A 6 5.91 -72.48 -7.31
N ASP A 7 6.01 -73.70 -7.83
CA ASP A 7 7.27 -74.25 -8.33
C ASP A 7 7.64 -73.53 -9.64
N GLN A 8 8.73 -72.75 -9.63
CA GLN A 8 9.14 -71.96 -10.79
C GLN A 8 9.73 -72.81 -11.92
N ALA A 9 9.96 -74.10 -11.69
CA ALA A 9 10.44 -75.04 -12.70
C ALA A 9 9.31 -75.83 -13.39
N ASP A 10 8.06 -75.74 -12.92
CA ASP A 10 6.93 -76.54 -13.41
C ASP A 10 5.73 -75.66 -13.81
N ASN A 11 5.45 -75.60 -15.11
CA ASN A 11 4.28 -74.93 -15.71
C ASN A 11 3.28 -75.92 -16.35
N SER A 12 3.29 -77.19 -15.94
CA SER A 12 2.52 -78.27 -16.59
C SER A 12 1.00 -78.25 -16.33
N ALA A 13 0.50 -77.46 -15.38
CA ALA A 13 -0.93 -77.38 -15.07
C ALA A 13 -1.68 -76.39 -15.97
N HIS A 14 -2.90 -76.74 -16.39
CA HIS A 14 -3.75 -75.88 -17.21
C HIS A 14 -4.05 -74.56 -16.47
N GLN A 15 -3.69 -73.42 -17.06
CA GLN A 15 -3.77 -72.06 -16.47
C GLN A 15 -2.78 -71.76 -15.32
N SER A 16 -1.70 -72.53 -15.18
CA SER A 16 -0.61 -72.18 -14.26
C SER A 16 0.32 -71.12 -14.86
N GLY A 17 0.83 -70.23 -13.99
CA GLY A 17 1.76 -69.15 -14.34
C GLY A 17 2.41 -68.56 -13.09
N ALA A 18 3.58 -67.95 -13.23
CA ALA A 18 4.26 -67.26 -12.13
C ALA A 18 3.86 -65.79 -12.09
N ALA A 19 3.46 -65.31 -10.92
CA ALA A 19 3.38 -63.88 -10.64
C ALA A 19 4.75 -63.40 -10.13
N TYR A 20 5.40 -62.52 -10.89
CA TYR A 20 6.64 -61.89 -10.47
C TYR A 20 6.31 -60.57 -9.77
N ILE A 21 6.50 -60.52 -8.46
CA ILE A 21 6.51 -59.27 -7.72
C ILE A 21 7.96 -58.79 -7.69
N PHE A 22 8.20 -57.65 -8.33
CA PHE A 22 9.46 -56.92 -8.24
C PHE A 22 9.29 -55.86 -7.15
N THR A 23 10.11 -55.91 -6.11
CA THR A 23 10.27 -54.78 -5.19
C THR A 23 11.34 -53.89 -5.78
N VAL A 24 11.03 -52.61 -6.04
CA VAL A 24 12.06 -51.59 -6.28
C VAL A 24 12.93 -51.56 -5.02
N ALA A 25 14.19 -51.94 -5.16
CA ALA A 25 15.15 -51.87 -4.07
C ALA A 25 15.56 -50.40 -3.90
N ASP A 26 15.33 -49.83 -2.72
CA ASP A 26 15.96 -48.64 -2.12
C ASP A 26 16.47 -47.56 -3.12
N TYR A 27 15.60 -47.09 -4.02
CA TYR A 27 15.90 -45.88 -4.79
C TYR A 27 15.44 -44.67 -3.97
N GLU A 28 16.41 -43.91 -3.50
CA GLU A 28 16.20 -42.56 -2.98
C GLU A 28 16.30 -41.56 -4.13
N TYR A 29 15.45 -40.53 -4.06
CA TYR A 29 15.47 -39.37 -4.94
C TYR A 29 15.78 -38.11 -4.13
N SER A 30 16.58 -37.25 -4.74
CA SER A 30 16.97 -35.98 -4.18
C SER A 30 15.89 -34.93 -4.40
N LEU A 31 15.55 -34.20 -3.35
CA LEU A 31 14.72 -33.01 -3.40
C LEU A 31 15.57 -31.80 -3.00
N LEU A 32 15.92 -31.00 -4.01
CA LEU A 32 16.68 -29.76 -3.84
C LEU A 32 15.73 -28.56 -3.86
N THR A 33 16.10 -27.51 -3.13
CA THR A 33 15.31 -26.27 -3.06
C THR A 33 16.16 -25.04 -3.31
N THR A 34 15.52 -24.01 -3.88
CA THR A 34 16.11 -22.68 -4.06
C THR A 34 15.14 -21.62 -3.55
N ALA A 35 15.64 -20.61 -2.85
CA ALA A 35 14.82 -19.50 -2.35
C ALA A 35 15.65 -18.22 -2.26
N VAL A 36 15.00 -17.08 -2.48
CA VAL A 36 15.53 -15.73 -2.27
C VAL A 36 14.45 -14.93 -1.56
N ASN A 37 14.81 -14.12 -0.56
CA ASN A 37 13.89 -13.35 0.30
C ASN A 37 12.91 -14.24 1.10
N GLY A 38 13.39 -15.40 1.49
CA GLY A 38 12.69 -16.39 2.28
C GLY A 38 13.48 -17.68 2.36
N THR A 39 12.90 -18.66 3.05
CA THR A 39 13.50 -19.98 3.26
C THR A 39 12.53 -21.09 2.89
N VAL A 40 13.08 -22.26 2.55
CA VAL A 40 12.30 -23.47 2.29
C VAL A 40 12.83 -24.62 3.14
N THR A 41 11.95 -25.28 3.88
CA THR A 41 12.26 -26.50 4.64
C THR A 41 11.59 -27.72 4.00
N GLY A 42 12.16 -28.91 4.21
CA GLY A 42 11.65 -30.18 3.65
C GLY A 42 12.41 -30.72 2.44
N ALA A 43 13.56 -30.13 2.11
CA ALA A 43 14.52 -30.70 1.16
C ALA A 43 15.26 -31.90 1.78
N GLY A 44 15.74 -32.82 0.94
CA GLY A 44 16.48 -34.00 1.39
C GLY A 44 16.36 -35.18 0.42
N GLU A 45 16.78 -36.35 0.89
CA GLU A 45 16.65 -37.61 0.15
C GLU A 45 15.39 -38.36 0.61
N TYR A 46 14.66 -38.92 -0.35
CA TYR A 46 13.37 -39.55 -0.11
C TYR A 46 13.23 -40.85 -0.89
N ALA A 47 12.74 -41.91 -0.24
CA ALA A 47 12.45 -43.17 -0.93
C ALA A 47 11.37 -42.98 -2.01
N PHE A 48 11.48 -43.74 -3.10
CA PHE A 48 10.50 -43.77 -4.19
C PHE A 48 9.06 -43.94 -3.68
N GLY A 49 8.16 -43.13 -4.21
CA GLY A 49 6.72 -43.17 -3.92
C GLY A 49 6.32 -42.53 -2.59
N THR A 50 7.28 -42.02 -1.81
CA THR A 50 6.97 -41.22 -0.62
C THR A 50 6.55 -39.80 -0.99
N THR A 51 5.86 -39.13 -0.08
CA THR A 51 5.48 -37.73 -0.22
C THR A 51 6.32 -36.89 0.74
N ALA A 52 7.15 -36.01 0.19
CA ALA A 52 7.84 -34.95 0.94
C ALA A 52 6.91 -33.74 1.10
N THR A 53 7.10 -32.94 2.13
CA THR A 53 6.34 -31.70 2.34
C THR A 53 7.30 -30.53 2.41
N LEU A 54 7.22 -29.64 1.42
CA LEU A 54 7.96 -28.38 1.43
C LEU A 54 7.15 -27.30 2.13
N THR A 55 7.82 -26.46 2.92
CA THR A 55 7.21 -25.28 3.55
C THR A 55 8.05 -24.05 3.23
N ALA A 56 7.42 -23.05 2.63
CA ALA A 56 8.02 -21.76 2.35
C ALA A 56 7.75 -20.79 3.52
N THR A 57 8.79 -20.16 4.04
CA THR A 57 8.69 -19.12 5.07
C THR A 57 9.28 -17.83 4.52
N PRO A 58 8.47 -16.78 4.27
CA PRO A 58 8.97 -15.50 3.78
C PRO A 58 9.89 -14.81 4.79
N ASP A 59 10.87 -14.05 4.29
CA ASP A 59 11.62 -13.11 5.13
C ASP A 59 10.75 -11.89 5.49
N ALA A 60 11.19 -11.08 6.46
CA ALA A 60 10.47 -9.88 6.87
C ALA A 60 10.25 -8.93 5.68
N GLY A 61 8.99 -8.53 5.46
CA GLY A 61 8.60 -7.64 4.37
C GLY A 61 8.29 -8.35 3.04
N TYR A 62 8.39 -9.68 3.00
CA TYR A 62 8.05 -10.46 1.82
C TYR A 62 6.86 -11.38 2.08
N VAL A 63 6.21 -11.79 0.99
CA VAL A 63 5.12 -12.76 0.98
C VAL A 63 5.44 -13.87 -0.01
N PHE A 64 5.02 -15.10 0.32
CA PHE A 64 5.17 -16.24 -0.58
C PHE A 64 4.22 -16.08 -1.77
N THR A 65 4.76 -16.10 -2.99
CA THR A 65 3.96 -15.90 -4.22
C THR A 65 3.76 -17.17 -5.02
N GLY A 66 4.56 -18.22 -4.79
CA GLY A 66 4.39 -19.51 -5.44
C GLY A 66 5.66 -20.34 -5.58
N TRP A 67 5.48 -21.57 -6.04
CA TRP A 67 6.55 -22.51 -6.35
C TRP A 67 6.93 -22.47 -7.84
N THR A 68 8.15 -22.89 -8.15
CA THR A 68 8.76 -22.95 -9.50
C THR A 68 9.65 -24.18 -9.65
N GLY A 69 10.15 -24.45 -10.85
CA GLY A 69 10.95 -25.63 -11.15
C GLY A 69 10.07 -26.84 -11.41
N ASP A 70 10.34 -27.95 -10.72
CA ASP A 70 9.61 -29.22 -10.88
C ASP A 70 8.25 -29.25 -10.14
N ALA A 71 7.80 -28.11 -9.63
CA ALA A 71 6.48 -27.88 -9.09
C ALA A 71 6.00 -26.45 -9.40
N GLY A 72 4.73 -26.18 -9.10
CA GLY A 72 4.11 -24.87 -9.28
C GLY A 72 2.90 -24.69 -8.39
N GLY A 73 2.24 -23.55 -8.51
CA GLY A 73 1.08 -23.19 -7.69
C GLY A 73 1.46 -22.47 -6.39
N THR A 74 0.47 -22.22 -5.56
CA THR A 74 0.57 -21.34 -4.38
C THR A 74 0.26 -22.06 -3.07
N ASP A 75 0.02 -23.37 -3.10
CA ASP A 75 -0.23 -24.17 -1.90
C ASP A 75 1.03 -24.19 -1.02
N ASN A 76 0.88 -23.77 0.24
CA ASN A 76 1.96 -23.79 1.22
C ASN A 76 1.38 -24.23 2.58
N PRO A 77 1.78 -25.40 3.12
CA PRO A 77 2.83 -26.31 2.64
C PRO A 77 2.51 -27.05 1.32
N LEU A 78 3.54 -27.39 0.54
CA LEU A 78 3.43 -28.12 -0.72
C LEU A 78 3.78 -29.61 -0.56
N PRO A 79 2.84 -30.55 -0.79
CA PRO A 79 3.16 -31.96 -0.89
C PRO A 79 3.82 -32.29 -2.25
N VAL A 80 4.90 -33.06 -2.24
CA VAL A 80 5.67 -33.46 -3.41
C VAL A 80 5.82 -34.98 -3.43
N LEU A 81 5.28 -35.63 -4.47
CA LEU A 81 5.49 -37.06 -4.70
C LEU A 81 6.90 -37.29 -5.24
N MET A 82 7.67 -38.14 -4.55
CA MET A 82 9.05 -38.45 -4.90
C MET A 82 9.13 -39.68 -5.82
N ASP A 83 8.98 -39.43 -7.11
CA ASP A 83 9.07 -40.41 -8.19
C ASP A 83 10.31 -40.23 -9.09
N SER A 84 11.04 -39.14 -8.88
CA SER A 84 12.23 -38.70 -9.61
C SER A 84 12.99 -37.66 -8.77
N ASP A 85 14.25 -37.37 -9.12
CA ASP A 85 14.96 -36.21 -8.57
C ASP A 85 14.21 -34.93 -8.93
N ARG A 86 14.09 -34.01 -7.97
CA ARG A 86 13.34 -32.76 -8.13
C ARG A 86 14.13 -31.56 -7.61
N THR A 87 14.04 -30.46 -8.33
CA THR A 87 14.51 -29.14 -7.91
C THR A 87 13.34 -28.17 -7.94
N ILE A 88 12.93 -27.70 -6.75
CA ILE A 88 11.76 -26.83 -6.58
C ILE A 88 12.18 -25.51 -5.96
N GLY A 89 11.88 -24.40 -6.63
CA GLY A 89 12.14 -23.05 -6.14
C GLY A 89 10.92 -22.44 -5.46
N ALA A 90 11.12 -21.71 -4.35
CA ALA A 90 10.10 -20.82 -3.80
C ALA A 90 10.36 -19.39 -4.27
N VAL A 91 9.28 -18.70 -4.66
CA VAL A 91 9.31 -17.28 -5.04
C VAL A 91 8.61 -16.48 -3.96
N PHE A 92 9.28 -15.40 -3.55
CA PHE A 92 8.78 -14.44 -2.58
C PHE A 92 8.78 -13.05 -3.22
N GLY A 93 7.66 -12.33 -3.09
CA GLY A 93 7.49 -10.97 -3.57
C GLY A 93 7.43 -9.98 -2.41
N PRO A 94 7.77 -8.69 -2.63
CA PRO A 94 7.54 -7.65 -1.63
C PRO A 94 6.08 -7.64 -1.17
N ASP A 95 5.86 -7.45 0.13
CA ASP A 95 4.53 -7.28 0.70
C ASP A 95 3.95 -5.92 0.27
N SER A 96 3.03 -5.97 -0.70
CA SER A 96 2.37 -4.80 -1.26
C SER A 96 1.09 -4.42 -0.51
N SER A 97 0.82 -5.01 0.65
CA SER A 97 -0.31 -4.60 1.48
C SER A 97 -0.07 -3.21 2.08
N ASP A 98 -1.15 -2.48 2.35
CA ASP A 98 -1.17 -1.15 2.95
C ASP A 98 -2.31 -1.22 3.98
N ALA A 99 -1.97 -1.47 5.25
CA ALA A 99 -2.96 -1.91 6.23
C ALA A 99 -3.60 -0.76 7.02
N ASP A 100 -2.92 0.37 7.14
CA ASP A 100 -3.45 1.61 7.74
C ASP A 100 -3.94 2.62 6.68
N GLY A 101 -3.60 2.43 5.41
CA GLY A 101 -4.14 3.20 4.29
C GLY A 101 -3.46 4.55 4.07
N ASP A 102 -2.22 4.72 4.53
CA ASP A 102 -1.44 5.94 4.33
C ASP A 102 -0.83 6.03 2.91
N GLY A 103 -0.81 4.89 2.20
CA GLY A 103 -0.33 4.76 0.83
C GLY A 103 1.13 4.31 0.69
N LEU A 104 1.81 3.94 1.78
CA LEU A 104 3.01 3.12 1.76
C LEU A 104 2.65 1.64 1.81
N SER A 105 3.53 0.80 1.24
CA SER A 105 3.36 -0.65 1.35
C SER A 105 4.11 -1.19 2.57
N ALA A 106 3.61 -2.27 3.16
CA ALA A 106 4.23 -2.95 4.30
C ALA A 106 5.70 -3.34 4.05
N TYR A 107 6.10 -3.60 2.80
CA TYR A 107 7.51 -3.75 2.44
C TYR A 107 8.31 -2.45 2.64
N LEU A 108 7.83 -1.33 2.10
CA LEU A 108 8.50 -0.03 2.23
C LEU A 108 8.60 0.38 3.70
N GLU A 109 7.50 0.27 4.44
CA GLU A 109 7.47 0.63 5.86
C GLU A 109 8.44 -0.24 6.67
N ARG A 110 8.34 -1.57 6.56
CA ARG A 110 9.16 -2.47 7.39
C ARG A 110 10.63 -2.53 6.99
N VAL A 111 10.93 -2.48 5.70
CA VAL A 111 12.27 -2.79 5.16
C VAL A 111 13.03 -1.54 4.76
N VAL A 112 12.33 -0.49 4.30
CA VAL A 112 12.96 0.73 3.79
C VAL A 112 12.98 1.83 4.85
N TYR A 113 11.82 2.15 5.45
CA TYR A 113 11.69 3.29 6.37
C TYR A 113 11.78 2.90 7.85
N GLY A 114 11.52 1.64 8.19
CA GLY A 114 11.51 1.14 9.56
C GLY A 114 10.28 1.58 10.36
N THR A 115 9.25 2.09 9.68
CA THR A 115 7.99 2.53 10.28
C THR A 115 7.06 1.35 10.58
N ASN A 116 5.92 1.60 11.22
CA ASN A 116 4.99 0.56 11.63
C ASN A 116 3.83 0.41 10.63
N PRO A 117 3.72 -0.74 9.91
CA PRO A 117 2.68 -0.97 8.88
C PRO A 117 1.22 -0.98 9.33
N LEU A 118 0.94 -0.62 10.58
CA LEU A 118 -0.38 -0.59 11.19
C LEU A 118 -0.72 0.79 11.74
N LEU A 119 0.18 1.76 11.61
CA LEU A 119 0.05 3.12 12.07
C LEU A 119 0.43 4.04 10.92
N ALA A 120 -0.58 4.71 10.37
CA ALA A 120 -0.36 5.68 9.30
C ALA A 120 0.59 6.82 9.70
N ASP A 121 0.79 7.04 10.99
CA ASP A 121 1.65 8.06 11.61
C ASP A 121 2.42 7.34 12.73
N THR A 122 3.66 6.96 12.47
CA THR A 122 4.44 6.09 13.35
C THR A 122 4.97 6.81 14.59
N ASP A 123 5.36 8.08 14.48
CA ASP A 123 5.90 8.86 15.60
C ASP A 123 4.87 9.76 16.31
N GLY A 124 3.68 9.91 15.72
CA GLY A 124 2.50 10.51 16.32
C GLY A 124 2.49 12.03 16.27
N ASP A 125 3.15 12.65 15.29
CA ASP A 125 3.24 14.10 15.15
C ASP A 125 2.10 14.73 14.33
N SER A 126 1.24 13.90 13.70
CA SER A 126 0.13 14.24 12.79
C SER A 126 0.49 14.34 11.30
N LEU A 127 1.70 14.01 10.89
CA LEU A 127 2.04 13.66 9.52
C LEU A 127 1.93 12.14 9.33
N SER A 128 1.55 11.71 8.13
CA SER A 128 1.59 10.27 7.83
C SER A 128 2.99 9.86 7.41
N ASP A 129 3.39 8.60 7.64
CA ASP A 129 4.72 8.09 7.27
C ASP A 129 5.02 8.40 5.80
N LYS A 130 4.04 8.22 4.92
CA LYS A 130 4.13 8.62 3.51
C LYS A 130 4.36 10.12 3.31
N GLY A 131 3.58 10.95 4.01
CA GLY A 131 3.65 12.41 3.90
C GLY A 131 5.03 12.91 4.25
N GLU A 132 5.66 12.30 5.24
CA GLU A 132 7.01 12.63 5.66
C GLU A 132 8.05 12.23 4.62
N VAL A 133 8.04 10.97 4.18
CA VAL A 133 9.10 10.49 3.28
C VAL A 133 8.98 10.99 1.84
N GLU A 134 7.78 11.41 1.39
CA GLU A 134 7.56 11.88 0.02
C GLU A 134 7.34 13.39 -0.12
N ILE A 135 6.85 14.09 0.91
CA ILE A 135 6.39 15.48 0.79
C ILE A 135 7.23 16.44 1.64
N THR A 136 7.20 16.30 2.97
CA THR A 136 7.95 17.20 3.87
C THR A 136 9.43 16.83 3.95
N LEU A 137 9.78 15.60 3.55
CA LEU A 137 11.14 15.04 3.60
C LEU A 137 11.71 15.00 5.03
N THR A 138 10.82 14.84 6.01
CA THR A 138 11.13 14.64 7.42
C THR A 138 11.28 13.15 7.74
N ASN A 139 11.67 12.81 8.97
CA ASN A 139 11.94 11.44 9.39
C ASN A 139 10.73 10.86 10.13
N PRO A 140 10.06 9.82 9.58
CA PRO A 140 8.80 9.27 10.13
C PRO A 140 8.92 8.47 11.43
N LEU A 141 10.06 8.61 12.09
CA LEU A 141 10.36 7.99 13.38
C LEU A 141 10.70 9.03 14.45
N VAL A 142 10.65 10.32 14.10
CA VAL A 142 11.06 11.44 14.94
C VAL A 142 10.15 12.63 14.67
N ASN A 143 9.25 12.89 15.62
CA ASN A 143 8.25 13.95 15.55
C ASN A 143 8.76 15.40 15.45
N ASP A 144 10.07 15.61 15.53
CA ASP A 144 10.79 16.88 15.40
C ASP A 144 12.16 16.53 14.82
N SER A 145 12.22 16.48 13.49
CA SER A 145 13.35 15.93 12.74
C SER A 145 14.61 16.78 12.83
N ASP A 146 14.47 18.09 13.00
CA ASP A 146 15.59 19.04 13.03
C ASP A 146 15.98 19.47 14.46
N GLY A 147 15.14 19.17 15.45
CA GLY A 147 15.37 19.37 16.88
C GLY A 147 15.21 20.82 17.34
N ASP A 148 14.41 21.62 16.62
CA ASP A 148 14.20 23.03 16.91
C ASP A 148 13.04 23.30 17.90
N TRP A 149 12.38 22.24 18.39
CA TRP A 149 11.22 22.24 19.30
C TRP A 149 9.88 22.56 18.65
N VAL A 150 9.83 22.64 17.33
CA VAL A 150 8.59 22.62 16.53
C VAL A 150 8.44 21.21 15.98
N LEU A 151 7.22 20.66 16.03
CA LEU A 151 6.97 19.34 15.43
C LEU A 151 6.97 19.47 13.90
N ASP A 152 7.34 18.41 13.18
CA ASP A 152 7.40 18.43 11.71
C ASP A 152 6.03 18.82 11.10
N ALA A 153 4.93 18.35 11.70
CA ALA A 153 3.56 18.75 11.32
C ALA A 153 3.21 20.23 11.59
N ASP A 154 3.89 20.87 12.53
CA ASP A 154 3.65 22.26 12.96
C ASP A 154 4.56 23.26 12.23
N GLU A 155 5.51 22.81 11.42
CA GLU A 155 6.35 23.67 10.60
C GLU A 155 5.55 24.37 9.50
N ASP A 156 6.00 25.58 9.12
CA ASP A 156 5.51 26.38 7.99
C ASP A 156 6.72 26.79 7.14
N PRO A 157 7.24 25.87 6.27
CA PRO A 157 8.49 26.08 5.55
C PRO A 157 8.44 27.22 4.53
N ASP A 158 7.26 27.50 3.97
CA ASP A 158 7.07 28.52 2.94
C ASP A 158 6.57 29.88 3.47
N GLY A 159 6.14 29.91 4.74
CA GLY A 159 5.75 31.11 5.47
C GLY A 159 4.39 31.67 5.05
N ASP A 160 3.51 30.83 4.52
CA ASP A 160 2.19 31.26 4.04
C ASP A 160 1.10 31.26 5.12
N GLY A 161 1.44 30.75 6.31
CA GLY A 161 0.61 30.75 7.50
C GLY A 161 -0.22 29.49 7.70
N PHE A 162 -0.02 28.45 6.88
CA PHE A 162 -0.49 27.10 7.15
C PHE A 162 0.69 26.19 7.52
N THR A 163 0.44 25.22 8.41
CA THR A 163 1.49 24.26 8.77
C THR A 163 1.46 23.05 7.85
N ASN A 164 2.57 22.32 7.74
CA ASN A 164 2.68 21.06 7.00
C ASN A 164 1.48 20.12 7.24
N GLY A 165 1.13 19.92 8.51
CA GLY A 165 0.00 19.08 8.90
C GLY A 165 -1.34 19.61 8.43
N GLN A 166 -1.58 20.93 8.49
CA GLN A 166 -2.82 21.52 7.99
C GLN A 166 -2.93 21.39 6.47
N GLU A 167 -1.82 21.59 5.78
CA GLU A 167 -1.75 21.49 4.33
C GLU A 167 -1.96 20.06 3.84
N LEU A 168 -1.36 19.08 4.50
CA LEU A 168 -1.52 17.68 4.10
C LEU A 168 -2.85 17.06 4.52
N THR A 169 -3.43 17.47 5.65
CA THR A 169 -4.65 16.81 6.18
C THR A 169 -5.94 17.57 5.90
N LEU A 170 -5.91 18.91 5.88
CA LEU A 170 -7.11 19.74 5.77
C LEU A 170 -7.25 20.39 4.39
N PHE A 171 -6.16 20.97 3.89
CA PHE A 171 -6.18 21.76 2.65
C PHE A 171 -5.75 20.97 1.42
N LEU A 172 -5.06 19.83 1.61
CA LEU A 172 -4.49 19.00 0.56
C LEU A 172 -3.63 19.84 -0.41
N THR A 173 -2.80 20.73 0.13
CA THR A 173 -1.86 21.62 -0.58
C THR A 173 -0.41 21.12 -0.42
N ASP A 174 0.53 21.72 -1.17
CA ASP A 174 1.96 21.43 -1.13
C ASP A 174 2.64 22.29 -0.05
N PRO A 175 3.14 21.68 1.04
CA PRO A 175 3.72 22.41 2.17
C PRO A 175 4.98 23.24 1.89
N ASN A 176 5.50 23.15 0.66
CA ASN A 176 6.66 23.91 0.23
C ASN A 176 6.29 25.03 -0.77
N SER A 177 5.01 25.31 -0.95
CA SER A 177 4.50 26.19 -1.99
C SER A 177 3.55 27.27 -1.44
N GLY A 178 4.12 28.38 -0.98
CA GLY A 178 3.33 29.51 -0.46
C GLY A 178 2.44 30.27 -1.47
N ALA A 179 2.22 29.69 -2.65
CA ALA A 179 1.27 30.14 -3.66
C ALA A 179 -0.04 29.31 -3.68
N ASP A 180 -0.11 28.21 -2.92
CA ASP A 180 -1.31 27.38 -2.83
C ASP A 180 -2.09 27.54 -1.51
N CYS A 181 -1.57 28.33 -0.56
CA CYS A 181 -2.40 28.96 0.45
C CYS A 181 -3.64 29.60 -0.16
N PHE A 182 -4.73 29.49 0.60
CA PHE A 182 -5.92 30.31 0.42
C PHE A 182 -5.64 31.77 0.80
N THR A 183 -4.80 32.47 0.04
CA THR A 183 -4.73 33.93 0.09
C THR A 183 -6.04 34.47 -0.48
N THR A 184 -6.96 34.82 0.41
CA THR A 184 -8.17 35.54 0.01
C THR A 184 -7.85 37.02 -0.12
N ALA A 185 -7.65 37.50 -1.35
CA ALA A 185 -7.59 38.92 -1.61
C ALA A 185 -9.01 39.45 -1.82
N LEU A 186 -9.48 40.27 -0.88
CA LEU A 186 -10.71 41.04 -1.01
C LEU A 186 -10.36 42.42 -1.57
N GLU A 187 -10.74 42.66 -2.82
CA GLU A 187 -10.64 43.99 -3.42
C GLU A 187 -11.97 44.73 -3.25
N TYR A 188 -11.90 45.95 -2.75
CA TYR A 188 -13.04 46.85 -2.57
C TYR A 188 -12.83 48.10 -3.41
N THR A 189 -13.54 48.20 -4.54
CA THR A 189 -13.62 49.45 -5.31
C THR A 189 -14.99 50.08 -5.14
N ALA A 190 -15.11 51.38 -5.46
CA ALA A 190 -16.38 52.11 -5.41
C ALA A 190 -17.46 51.50 -6.32
N SER A 191 -17.09 50.68 -7.31
CA SER A 191 -17.99 50.08 -8.29
C SER A 191 -18.10 48.55 -8.23
N ALA A 192 -17.18 47.87 -7.54
CA ALA A 192 -17.14 46.41 -7.50
C ALA A 192 -16.36 45.89 -6.30
N HIS A 193 -16.87 44.84 -5.68
CA HIS A 193 -16.11 43.97 -4.79
C HIS A 193 -15.77 42.67 -5.53
N SER A 194 -14.56 42.18 -5.33
CA SER A 194 -14.10 40.89 -5.84
C SER A 194 -13.40 40.11 -4.73
N LEU A 195 -13.50 38.78 -4.83
CA LEU A 195 -12.78 37.85 -4.00
C LEU A 195 -11.86 37.06 -4.92
N THR A 196 -10.56 37.13 -4.68
CA THR A 196 -9.56 36.30 -5.36
C THR A 196 -9.04 35.26 -4.39
N PHE A 197 -8.94 34.00 -4.83
CA PHE A 197 -8.38 32.91 -4.04
C PHE A 197 -7.66 31.93 -4.96
N ALA A 198 -6.62 31.28 -4.43
CA ALA A 198 -5.95 30.18 -5.09
C ALA A 198 -6.91 28.98 -5.22
N THR A 199 -6.72 28.20 -6.28
CA THR A 199 -7.51 27.01 -6.57
C THR A 199 -6.61 25.86 -6.98
N VAL A 200 -7.02 24.65 -6.61
CA VAL A 200 -6.37 23.38 -6.97
C VAL A 200 -7.16 22.74 -8.10
N ALA A 201 -6.45 22.33 -9.14
CA ALA A 201 -7.07 21.72 -10.32
C ALA A 201 -7.91 20.49 -9.96
N GLY A 202 -9.09 20.37 -10.56
CA GLY A 202 -9.99 19.22 -10.38
C GLY A 202 -10.93 19.30 -9.19
N ARG A 203 -10.74 20.25 -8.25
CA ARG A 203 -11.68 20.47 -7.14
C ARG A 203 -12.85 21.35 -7.52
N THR A 204 -13.98 21.11 -6.88
CA THR A 204 -15.18 21.95 -7.02
C THR A 204 -15.18 23.02 -5.94
N TYR A 205 -15.31 24.27 -6.35
CA TYR A 205 -15.36 25.46 -5.51
C TYR A 205 -16.76 26.07 -5.55
N GLN A 206 -17.41 26.15 -4.39
CA GLN A 206 -18.71 26.80 -4.20
C GLN A 206 -18.54 28.08 -3.38
N VAL A 207 -18.76 29.23 -4.01
CA VAL A 207 -18.76 30.52 -3.33
C VAL A 207 -20.18 30.83 -2.89
N GLU A 208 -20.35 31.07 -1.60
CA GLU A 208 -21.66 31.29 -0.99
C GLU A 208 -21.72 32.61 -0.26
N ARG A 209 -22.94 33.09 -0.04
CA ARG A 209 -23.20 34.26 0.80
C ARG A 209 -24.36 34.07 1.77
N ALA A 210 -24.28 34.77 2.90
CA ALA A 210 -25.33 34.82 3.91
C ALA A 210 -25.44 36.23 4.52
N LEU A 211 -26.62 36.56 5.04
CA LEU A 211 -26.81 37.74 5.90
C LEU A 211 -26.41 37.47 7.36
N LYS A 212 -26.49 36.21 7.78
CA LYS A 212 -26.20 35.76 9.14
C LYS A 212 -25.33 34.51 9.09
N PRO A 213 -24.01 34.61 9.36
CA PRO A 213 -23.08 33.51 9.14
C PRO A 213 -23.26 32.36 10.15
N GLY A 214 -23.79 32.67 11.34
CA GLY A 214 -24.05 31.67 12.39
C GLY A 214 -25.32 30.83 12.21
N ASP A 215 -26.02 30.97 11.08
CA ASP A 215 -27.14 30.09 10.72
C ASP A 215 -26.75 29.27 9.47
N PRO A 216 -26.51 27.95 9.60
CA PRO A 216 -26.10 27.11 8.48
C PRO A 216 -27.11 27.09 7.32
N ALA A 217 -28.40 27.32 7.58
CA ALA A 217 -29.44 27.33 6.56
C ALA A 217 -29.54 28.67 5.80
N ALA A 218 -28.84 29.71 6.27
CA ALA A 218 -28.88 31.05 5.67
C ALA A 218 -27.89 31.25 4.51
N TRP A 219 -27.08 30.23 4.20
CA TRP A 219 -26.08 30.28 3.12
C TRP A 219 -26.72 29.93 1.77
N SER A 220 -26.43 30.76 0.78
CA SER A 220 -26.91 30.61 -0.60
C SER A 220 -25.74 30.63 -1.58
N GLU A 221 -25.74 29.68 -2.52
CA GLU A 221 -24.72 29.59 -3.57
C GLU A 221 -24.77 30.80 -4.50
N ARG A 222 -23.58 31.28 -4.90
CA ARG A 222 -23.39 32.36 -5.86
C ARG A 222 -22.66 31.90 -7.10
N PHE A 223 -21.61 31.11 -6.91
CA PHE A 223 -20.79 30.56 -7.97
C PHE A 223 -20.46 29.12 -7.61
N SER A 224 -20.42 28.25 -8.61
CA SER A 224 -19.92 26.89 -8.50
C SER A 224 -19.12 26.57 -9.75
N PHE A 225 -17.89 26.13 -9.58
CA PHE A 225 -17.01 25.80 -10.71
C PHE A 225 -15.97 24.74 -10.30
N ILE A 226 -15.53 23.96 -11.28
CA ILE A 226 -14.37 23.09 -11.14
C ILE A 226 -13.14 23.92 -11.52
N ALA A 227 -12.15 23.97 -10.65
CA ALA A 227 -10.94 24.74 -10.90
C ALA A 227 -9.98 24.02 -11.84
N SER A 228 -9.24 24.80 -12.62
CA SER A 228 -8.13 24.33 -13.47
C SER A 228 -6.75 24.53 -12.81
N GLY A 229 -6.72 24.98 -11.55
CA GLY A 229 -5.51 25.42 -10.86
C GLY A 229 -5.30 26.94 -10.96
N GLY A 230 -4.44 27.49 -10.10
CA GLY A 230 -4.08 28.92 -10.06
C GLY A 230 -5.12 29.80 -9.37
N ALA A 231 -4.94 31.13 -9.41
CA ALA A 231 -5.84 32.07 -8.76
C ALA A 231 -7.12 32.32 -9.58
N VAL A 232 -8.26 32.31 -8.90
CA VAL A 232 -9.57 32.67 -9.48
C VAL A 232 -10.12 33.91 -8.79
N THR A 233 -10.58 34.87 -9.58
CA THR A 233 -11.29 36.06 -9.09
C THR A 233 -12.78 35.93 -9.37
N VAL A 234 -13.59 35.97 -8.31
CA VAL A 234 -15.06 35.97 -8.41
C VAL A 234 -15.62 37.37 -8.08
N PRO A 235 -16.55 37.89 -8.89
CA PRO A 235 -17.18 39.17 -8.60
C PRO A 235 -18.25 39.02 -7.51
N LEU A 236 -18.13 39.77 -6.42
CA LEU A 236 -19.09 39.74 -5.31
C LEU A 236 -20.28 40.68 -5.53
N GLY A 237 -20.14 41.63 -6.47
CA GLY A 237 -21.12 42.66 -6.82
C GLY A 237 -20.70 44.06 -6.34
N PRO A 238 -21.47 45.11 -6.71
CA PRO A 238 -21.17 46.46 -6.27
C PRO A 238 -21.40 46.64 -4.75
N PRO A 239 -20.82 47.68 -4.14
CA PRO A 239 -21.12 48.05 -2.76
C PRO A 239 -22.63 48.20 -2.55
N SER A 240 -23.15 47.62 -1.47
CA SER A 240 -24.56 47.74 -1.10
C SER A 240 -24.68 48.14 0.38
N SER A 241 -25.81 48.73 0.78
CA SER A 241 -26.10 49.01 2.19
C SER A 241 -26.26 47.73 3.03
N THR A 242 -26.46 46.59 2.37
CA THR A 242 -26.53 45.28 3.00
C THR A 242 -25.13 44.69 3.20
N ARG A 243 -24.83 44.31 4.44
CA ARG A 243 -23.61 43.56 4.77
C ARG A 243 -23.83 42.08 4.46
N TRP A 244 -22.97 41.53 3.62
CA TRP A 244 -22.96 40.12 3.27
C TRP A 244 -21.71 39.46 3.84
N PHE A 245 -21.86 38.24 4.31
CA PHE A 245 -20.77 37.34 4.63
C PHE A 245 -20.58 36.40 3.46
N TYR A 246 -19.33 36.03 3.19
CA TYR A 246 -18.96 35.13 2.10
C TYR A 246 -18.13 33.98 2.66
N ARG A 247 -18.24 32.80 2.06
CA ARG A 247 -17.36 31.66 2.29
C ARG A 247 -17.15 30.90 0.99
N VAL A 248 -16.05 30.18 0.92
CA VAL A 248 -15.74 29.26 -0.17
C VAL A 248 -15.79 27.84 0.41
N ARG A 249 -16.63 26.98 -0.15
CA ARG A 249 -16.63 25.55 0.14
C ARG A 249 -15.85 24.84 -0.96
N VAL A 250 -15.00 23.92 -0.56
CA VAL A 250 -14.19 23.11 -1.47
C VAL A 250 -14.60 21.66 -1.29
N SER A 251 -14.84 20.96 -2.39
CA SER A 251 -15.14 19.53 -2.37
C SER A 251 -14.30 18.80 -3.41
N LEU A 252 -13.84 17.61 -3.05
CA LEU A 252 -13.32 16.62 -3.98
C LEU A 252 -14.49 16.10 -4.83
N ASN A 253 -14.23 15.85 -6.12
CA ASN A 253 -15.18 15.18 -7.00
C ASN A 253 -15.07 13.66 -6.86
#